data_AF-A0A925RLC7-F1
#
_entry.id   AF-A0A925RLC7-F1
#
_cell.length_a   1.000
_cell.length_b   1.000
_cell.length_c   1.000
_cell.angle_alpha   90.00
_cell.angle_beta   90.00
_cell.angle_gamma   90.00
#
_symmetry.space_group_name_H-M   'P 1'
#
loop_
_entity.id
_entity.type
_entity.pdbx_description
1 polymer ?
#
loop_
_entity_poly.entity_id
_entity_poly.type
_entity_poly.pdbx_seq_one_letter_code
_entity_poly.pdbx_strand_id
1 'polypeptide(L)'
;EAEDYFVLDGPSPFAHRVARAVPHRTREIPLVVRGDGTSRVQTVDCWRAPTLDDLIRRFRKRSGSPVLASVPLRETGGPAIETPADALRLWDRAELDAIYLQGHLLVRSSEPSYPSDES
;
A
#
# COMPACT_ATOMS: atom_id res chain seq x y z
N GLU A 1 -0.73 9.42 15.93
CA GLU A 1 -0.17 10.22 14.81
C GLU A 1 -1.04 10.30 13.56
N ALA A 2 -2.14 9.53 13.44
CA ALA A 2 -3.06 9.73 12.31
C ALA A 2 -3.64 11.16 12.26
N GLU A 3 -3.97 11.72 13.43
CA GLU A 3 -4.47 13.09 13.59
C GLU A 3 -3.45 14.18 13.18
N ASP A 4 -2.16 13.85 13.16
CA ASP A 4 -1.12 14.79 12.70
C ASP A 4 -1.19 14.98 11.17
N TYR A 5 -1.73 14.00 10.45
CA TYR A 5 -1.83 13.98 8.98
C TYR A 5 -3.25 14.23 8.48
N PHE A 6 -4.28 13.86 9.25
CA PHE A 6 -5.68 13.95 8.84
C PHE A 6 -6.58 14.44 9.98
N VAL A 7 -7.55 15.29 9.66
CA VAL A 7 -8.57 15.73 10.61
C VAL A 7 -9.54 14.57 10.86
N LEU A 8 -9.40 13.92 12.02
CA LEU A 8 -10.17 12.75 12.43
C LEU A 8 -10.78 12.97 13.81
N ASP A 9 -11.95 12.39 14.05
CA ASP A 9 -12.67 12.38 15.33
C ASP A 9 -12.60 11.00 16.02
N GLY A 10 -11.53 10.25 15.75
CA GLY A 10 -11.30 8.90 16.24
C GLY A 10 -10.77 7.93 15.18
N PRO A 11 -10.56 6.65 15.55
CA PRO A 11 -9.97 5.66 14.66
C PRO A 11 -10.86 5.30 13.47
N SER A 12 -10.23 5.00 12.33
CA SER A 12 -10.88 4.48 11.12
C SER A 12 -10.24 3.16 10.67
N PRO A 13 -10.48 2.03 11.34
CA PRO A 13 -9.81 0.75 11.00
C PRO A 13 -10.14 0.17 9.63
N PHE A 14 -11.31 0.52 9.09
CA PHE A 14 -11.88 -0.13 7.89
C PHE A 14 -11.94 0.80 6.68
N ALA A 15 -11.12 1.86 6.65
CA ALA A 15 -11.06 2.81 5.54
C ALA A 15 -12.45 3.39 5.14
N HIS A 16 -13.39 3.50 6.08
CA HIS A 16 -14.74 3.97 5.79
C HIS A 16 -14.88 5.49 5.89
N ARG A 17 -13.91 6.17 6.53
CA ARG A 17 -13.94 7.62 6.74
C ARG A 17 -13.17 8.34 5.63
N VAL A 18 -13.76 9.42 5.12
CA VAL A 18 -13.07 10.42 4.33
C VAL A 18 -12.69 11.56 5.26
N ALA A 19 -11.42 11.94 5.26
CA ALA A 19 -10.87 12.97 6.13
C ALA A 19 -10.08 14.00 5.31
N ARG A 20 -10.08 15.24 5.79
CA ARG A 20 -9.26 16.31 5.21
C ARG A 20 -7.82 16.15 5.69
N ALA A 21 -6.86 16.23 4.78
CA ALA A 21 -5.45 16.24 5.14
C ALA A 21 -5.08 17.56 5.85
N VAL A 22 -4.21 17.47 6.84
CA VAL A 22 -3.65 18.64 7.53
C VAL A 22 -2.80 19.42 6.52
N PRO A 23 -3.07 20.73 6.26
CA PRO A 23 -2.51 21.44 5.12
C PRO A 23 -0.98 21.38 5.01
N HIS A 24 -0.26 21.54 6.12
CA HIS A 24 1.20 21.53 6.13
C HIS A 24 1.82 20.13 5.92
N ARG A 25 1.04 19.05 6.11
CA ARG A 25 1.49 17.66 5.86
C ARG A 25 1.24 17.18 4.44
N THR A 26 0.37 17.84 3.66
CA THR A 26 0.02 17.41 2.30
C THR A 26 1.24 17.19 1.39
N ARG A 27 2.29 18.01 1.55
CA ARG A 27 3.54 17.89 0.79
C ARG A 27 4.35 16.64 1.11
N GLU A 28 4.19 16.06 2.30
CA GLU A 28 4.85 14.82 2.71
C GLU A 28 4.16 13.58 2.14
N ILE A 29 2.88 13.70 1.78
CA ILE A 29 2.02 12.57 1.37
C ILE A 29 1.20 12.88 0.09
N PRO A 30 1.83 13.41 -0.98
CA PRO A 30 1.09 13.94 -2.13
C PRO A 30 0.28 12.87 -2.88
N LEU A 31 0.72 11.61 -2.86
CA LEU A 31 0.08 10.50 -3.58
C LEU A 31 -1.27 10.08 -2.99
N VAL A 32 -1.54 10.34 -1.71
CA VAL A 32 -2.75 9.84 -1.03
C VAL A 32 -3.82 10.91 -0.84
N VAL A 33 -3.50 12.17 -1.16
CA VAL A 33 -4.41 13.31 -1.01
C VAL A 33 -4.98 13.67 -2.37
N ARG A 34 -6.31 13.70 -2.48
CA ARG A 34 -7.03 14.10 -3.70
C ARG A 34 -6.89 15.61 -3.94
N GLY A 35 -7.26 16.06 -5.15
CA GLY A 35 -7.23 17.47 -5.52
C GLY A 35 -8.10 18.39 -4.64
N ASP A 36 -9.08 17.85 -3.93
CA ASP A 36 -9.93 18.57 -2.97
C ASP A 36 -9.34 18.65 -1.54
N GLY A 37 -8.15 18.07 -1.33
CA GLY A 37 -7.46 18.01 -0.04
C GLY A 37 -7.93 16.87 0.87
N THR A 38 -8.72 15.91 0.39
CA THR A 38 -9.24 14.79 1.19
C THR A 38 -8.57 13.46 0.87
N SER A 39 -8.67 12.51 1.79
CA SER A 39 -8.29 11.11 1.60
C SER A 39 -9.26 10.18 2.32
N ARG A 40 -9.34 8.93 1.85
CA ARG A 40 -10.04 7.85 2.57
C ARG A 40 -9.02 7.15 3.48
N VAL A 41 -9.17 7.33 4.78
CA VAL A 41 -8.09 7.00 5.74
C VAL A 41 -8.36 5.68 6.45
N GLN A 42 -7.34 4.83 6.50
CA GLN A 42 -7.29 3.66 7.37
C GLN A 42 -6.31 3.93 8.51
N THR A 43 -6.77 3.88 9.75
CA THR A 43 -5.89 3.90 10.93
C THR A 43 -5.51 2.47 11.30
N VAL A 44 -4.22 2.24 11.50
CA VAL A 44 -3.65 0.95 11.90
C VAL A 44 -3.13 1.04 13.32
N ASP A 45 -3.27 -0.04 14.08
CA ASP A 45 -2.69 -0.19 15.41
C ASP A 45 -2.17 -1.61 15.61
N CYS A 46 -1.25 -1.74 16.56
CA CYS A 46 -0.56 -2.99 16.87
C CYS A 46 -1.48 -4.11 17.40
N TRP A 47 -2.63 -3.78 17.99
CA TRP A 47 -3.56 -4.79 18.51
C TRP A 47 -4.35 -5.46 17.38
N ARG A 48 -4.79 -4.69 16.38
CA ARG A 48 -5.57 -5.21 15.25
C ARG A 48 -4.73 -5.75 14.10
N ALA A 49 -3.57 -5.14 13.82
CA ALA A 49 -2.73 -5.49 12.69
C ALA A 49 -1.23 -5.29 13.01
N PRO A 50 -0.64 -6.13 13.88
CA PRO A 50 0.74 -5.95 14.37
C PRO A 50 1.78 -5.90 13.23
N THR A 51 1.64 -6.77 12.22
CA THR A 51 2.56 -6.80 11.07
C THR A 51 2.50 -5.50 10.26
N LEU A 52 1.29 -4.94 10.07
CA LEU A 52 1.11 -3.71 9.30
C LEU A 52 1.57 -2.48 10.11
N ASP A 53 1.33 -2.45 11.41
CA ASP A 53 1.85 -1.41 12.31
C ASP A 53 3.39 -1.39 12.28
N ASP A 54 4.04 -2.56 12.40
CA ASP A 54 5.50 -2.66 12.34
C ASP A 54 6.07 -2.27 10.96
N LEU A 55 5.40 -2.66 9.87
CA LEU A 55 5.74 -2.20 8.52
C LEU A 55 5.68 -0.67 8.42
N ILE A 56 4.59 -0.06 8.87
CA ILE A 56 4.40 1.40 8.84
C ILE A 56 5.47 2.11 9.68
N ARG A 57 5.80 1.58 10.87
CA ARG A 57 6.88 2.12 11.72
C ARG A 57 8.23 2.08 11.02
N ARG A 58 8.57 0.97 10.35
CA ARG A 58 9.82 0.86 9.58
C ARG A 58 9.82 1.76 8.36
N PHE A 59 8.68 1.87 7.67
CA PHE A 59 8.51 2.80 6.55
C PHE A 59 8.78 4.23 6.99
N ARG A 60 8.17 4.70 8.10
CA ARG A 60 8.42 6.03 8.67
C ARG A 60 9.89 6.29 8.95
N LYS A 61 10.61 5.33 9.53
CA LYS A 61 12.06 5.49 9.81
C LYS A 61 12.86 5.76 8.53
N ARG A 62 12.39 5.28 7.37
CA ARG A 62 13.05 5.44 6.07
C ARG A 62 12.54 6.64 5.27
N SER A 63 11.23 6.91 5.28
CA SER A 63 10.57 7.92 4.44
C SER A 63 10.30 9.24 5.17
N GLY A 64 10.32 9.25 6.50
CA GLY A 64 9.89 10.37 7.33
C GLY A 64 8.38 10.44 7.59
N SER A 65 7.55 9.67 6.86
CA SER A 65 6.09 9.66 6.98
C SER A 65 5.54 8.26 7.31
N PRO A 66 4.58 8.13 8.23
CA PRO A 66 3.91 6.87 8.54
C PRO A 66 2.72 6.55 7.61
N VAL A 67 2.60 7.21 6.46
CA VAL A 67 1.43 7.06 5.57
C VAL A 67 1.79 6.23 4.34
N LEU A 68 1.05 5.13 4.13
CA LEU A 68 1.15 4.28 2.95
C LEU A 68 -0.03 4.51 2.01
N ALA A 69 0.24 4.55 0.71
CA ALA A 69 -0.81 4.41 -0.29
C ALA A 69 -1.32 2.97 -0.27
N SER A 70 -2.63 2.79 -0.08
CA SER A 70 -3.28 1.48 -0.12
C SER A 70 -4.34 1.50 -1.21
N VAL A 71 -4.12 0.68 -2.23
CA VAL A 71 -5.09 0.43 -3.31
C VAL A 71 -5.46 -1.04 -3.29
N PRO A 72 -6.72 -1.41 -3.58
CA PRO A 72 -7.11 -2.81 -3.70
C PRO A 72 -6.22 -3.51 -4.73
N LEU A 73 -5.65 -4.66 -4.34
CA LEU A 73 -4.93 -5.50 -5.27
C LEU A 73 -5.94 -6.19 -6.20
N ARG A 74 -5.95 -5.79 -7.48
CA ARG A 74 -6.85 -6.31 -8.52
C ARG A 74 -6.31 -5.99 -9.91
N GLU A 75 -6.82 -6.72 -10.91
CA GLU A 75 -6.72 -6.29 -12.31
C GLU A 75 -7.61 -5.06 -12.56
N THR A 76 -7.25 -4.24 -13.56
CA THR A 76 -8.08 -3.08 -13.97
C THR A 76 -9.45 -3.56 -14.43
N GLY A 77 -10.51 -3.14 -13.72
CA GLY A 77 -11.88 -3.58 -13.99
C GLY A 77 -12.24 -4.96 -13.44
N GLY A 78 -11.28 -5.68 -12.85
CA GLY A 78 -11.48 -7.00 -12.26
C GLY A 78 -11.92 -7.00 -10.79
N PRO A 79 -12.31 -8.17 -10.25
CA PRO A 79 -12.58 -8.36 -8.84
C PRO A 79 -11.29 -8.22 -8.00
N ALA A 80 -11.46 -8.11 -6.68
CA ALA A 80 -10.32 -8.18 -5.77
C ALA A 80 -9.65 -9.56 -5.86
N ILE A 81 -8.33 -9.59 -5.68
CA ILE A 81 -7.57 -10.84 -5.55
C ILE A 81 -7.90 -11.48 -4.19
N GLU A 82 -8.30 -12.76 -4.20
CA GLU A 82 -8.69 -13.49 -2.98
C GLU A 82 -7.83 -14.74 -2.70
N THR A 83 -7.02 -15.21 -3.67
CA THR A 83 -6.15 -16.38 -3.49
C THR A 83 -4.69 -16.10 -3.84
N PRO A 84 -3.71 -16.84 -3.27
CA PRO A 84 -2.32 -16.75 -3.71
C PRO A 84 -2.14 -17.03 -5.20
N ALA A 85 -2.92 -17.95 -5.78
CA ALA A 85 -2.89 -18.24 -7.21
C ALA A 85 -3.37 -17.05 -8.05
N ASP A 86 -4.39 -16.31 -7.60
CA ASP A 86 -4.82 -15.07 -8.24
C ASP A 86 -3.74 -13.99 -8.16
N ALA A 87 -3.06 -13.87 -7.01
CA ALA A 87 -1.97 -12.90 -6.83
C ALA A 87 -0.79 -13.19 -7.76
N LEU A 88 -0.44 -14.47 -7.97
CA LEU A 88 0.61 -14.88 -8.91
C LEU A 88 0.19 -14.67 -10.37
N ARG A 89 -1.08 -14.90 -10.73
CA ARG A 89 -1.58 -14.56 -12.06
C ARG A 89 -1.53 -13.06 -12.33
N LEU A 90 -1.89 -12.25 -11.34
CA LEU A 90 -1.79 -10.79 -11.43
C LEU A 90 -0.32 -10.36 -11.55
N TRP A 91 0.58 -10.98 -10.78
CA TRP A 91 2.02 -10.71 -10.85
C TRP A 91 2.60 -10.84 -12.26
N ASP A 92 2.24 -11.89 -13.00
CA ASP A 92 2.76 -12.11 -14.35
C ASP A 92 2.33 -11.02 -15.35
N ARG A 93 1.21 -10.35 -15.08
CA ARG A 93 0.61 -9.34 -15.96
C ARG A 93 0.85 -7.91 -15.49
N ALA A 94 1.16 -7.72 -14.21
CA ALA A 94 1.33 -6.41 -13.59
C ALA A 94 2.80 -6.00 -13.55
N GLU A 95 3.05 -4.71 -13.75
CA GLU A 95 4.37 -4.08 -13.57
C GLU A 95 4.67 -3.85 -12.08
N LEU A 96 4.64 -4.93 -11.29
CA LEU A 96 5.01 -4.91 -9.88
C LEU A 96 6.47 -5.36 -9.71
N ASP A 97 7.22 -4.62 -8.89
CA ASP A 97 8.62 -4.92 -8.56
C ASP A 97 8.76 -6.05 -7.55
N ALA A 98 7.82 -6.16 -6.61
CA ALA A 98 7.81 -7.15 -5.56
C ALA A 98 6.39 -7.50 -5.07
N ILE A 99 6.18 -8.75 -4.68
CA ILE A 99 4.98 -9.21 -3.97
C ILE A 99 5.40 -9.99 -2.73
N TYR A 100 4.77 -9.68 -1.60
CA TYR A 100 4.91 -10.43 -0.36
C TYR A 100 3.65 -11.25 -0.09
N LEU A 101 3.77 -12.57 -0.04
CA LEU A 101 2.68 -13.51 0.20
C LEU A 101 3.10 -14.53 1.25
N GLN A 102 2.36 -14.57 2.36
CA GLN A 102 2.49 -15.61 3.41
C GLN A 102 3.93 -15.90 3.88
N GLY A 103 4.76 -14.87 4.06
CA GLY A 103 6.15 -15.04 4.51
C GLY A 103 7.18 -15.08 3.39
N HIS A 104 6.73 -15.14 2.13
CA HIS A 104 7.60 -15.18 0.97
C HIS A 104 7.59 -13.85 0.23
N LEU A 105 8.78 -13.33 -0.05
CA LEU A 105 8.98 -12.15 -0.89
C LEU A 105 9.44 -12.61 -2.27
N LEU A 106 8.62 -12.35 -3.29
CA LEU A 106 8.99 -12.50 -4.69
C LEU A 106 9.43 -11.14 -5.20
N VAL A 107 10.60 -11.07 -5.83
CA VAL A 107 11.15 -9.87 -6.45
C VAL A 107 11.35 -10.17 -7.92
N ARG A 108 10.94 -9.25 -8.79
CA ARG A 108 11.15 -9.42 -10.24
C ARG A 108 12.64 -9.26 -10.54
N SER A 109 13.24 -10.28 -11.14
CA SER A 109 14.60 -10.15 -11.67
C SER A 109 14.60 -9.20 -12.86
N SER A 110 15.58 -8.30 -12.91
CA SER A 110 15.86 -7.48 -14.10
C SER A 110 16.60 -8.25 -15.20
N GLU A 111 17.07 -9.46 -14.91
CA GLU A 111 17.73 -10.34 -15.88
C GLU A 111 16.71 -11.22 -16.60
N PRO A 112 16.78 -11.36 -17.94
CA PRO A 112 15.91 -12.27 -18.68
C PRO A 112 16.11 -13.70 -18.18
N SER A 113 15.00 -14.42 -17.97
CA SER A 113 14.98 -15.72 -17.30
C SER A 113 15.42 -16.91 -18.15
N TYR A 114 15.90 -16.70 -19.38
CA TYR A 114 16.54 -17.74 -20.20
C TYR A 114 17.62 -17.12 -21.11
N PRO A 115 18.77 -17.80 -21.34
CA PRO A 115 19.54 -17.54 -22.55
C PRO A 115 18.62 -17.84 -23.73
N SER A 116 18.58 -16.93 -24.71
CA SER A 116 17.92 -17.19 -25.99
C SER A 116 18.47 -18.51 -26.54
N ASP A 117 17.61 -19.51 -26.69
CA ASP A 117 17.88 -20.64 -27.57
C ASP A 117 17.99 -20.06 -28.99
N GLU A 118 19.21 -19.66 -29.37
CA GLU A 118 19.56 -19.55 -30.78
C GLU A 118 19.71 -20.98 -31.31
N SER A 119 18.71 -21.46 -32.03
CA SER A 119 18.76 -22.63 -32.91
C SER A 119 18.15 -22.27 -34.26
#